data_AF-A0A3D4Q5B7-F1
#
_entry.id   AF-A0A3D4Q5B7-F1
#
_cell.length_a   1.000
_cell.length_b   1.000
_cell.length_c   1.000
_cell.angle_alpha   90.00
_cell.angle_beta   90.00
_cell.angle_gamma   90.00
#
_symmetry.space_group_name_H-M   'P 1'
#
loop_
_entity.id
_entity.type
_entity.pdbx_description
1 polymer ?
#
loop_
_entity_poly.entity_id
_entity_poly.type
_entity_poly.pdbx_seq_one_letter_code
_entity_poly.pdbx_strand_id
1 'polypeptide(L)'
;MAISALSTQAYAGCQYLVASQWNNGFTATVKITNTGTSAINGWDVNWQYAGDNRITHSWNATLGGTNPYTATNLSWNRTIQPNQSIEFGVQGSKGAAAAEIPVINGTVCDAATTSSSSAASSVASSIASSVAPSSTPASSSKASSSLVAAAGTWGLNSSASYLNFVT
;
A
#
# COMPACT_ATOMS: atom_id res chain seq x y z
N MET A 1 1.65 35.35 -10.85
CA MET A 1 1.84 34.33 -9.79
C MET A 1 1.28 33.03 -10.32
N ALA A 2 2.08 31.95 -10.40
CA ALA A 2 1.59 30.65 -10.83
C ALA A 2 0.88 29.97 -9.65
N ILE A 3 -0.41 29.66 -9.81
CA ILE A 3 -1.15 28.82 -8.87
C ILE A 3 -0.78 27.36 -9.12
N SER A 4 0.21 26.85 -8.37
CA SER A 4 0.54 25.44 -8.37
C SER A 4 -0.65 24.64 -7.82
N ALA A 5 -1.40 23.98 -8.70
CA ALA A 5 -2.47 23.09 -8.30
C ALA A 5 -1.88 21.86 -7.59
N LEU A 6 -2.07 21.79 -6.28
CA LEU A 6 -1.78 20.60 -5.48
C LEU A 6 -2.86 19.56 -5.79
N SER A 7 -2.66 18.78 -6.85
CA SER A 7 -3.51 17.63 -7.16
C SER A 7 -3.38 16.59 -6.05
N THR A 8 -4.32 16.60 -5.13
CA THR A 8 -4.46 15.62 -4.06
C THR A 8 -4.83 14.27 -4.66
N GLN A 9 -3.84 13.50 -5.11
CA GLN A 9 -4.02 12.16 -5.64
C GLN A 9 -4.26 11.17 -4.49
N ALA A 10 -5.52 10.99 -4.12
CA ALA A 10 -5.95 9.87 -3.30
C ALA A 10 -5.67 8.56 -4.04
N TYR A 11 -5.13 7.57 -3.32
CA TYR A 11 -4.97 6.21 -3.85
C TYR A 11 -6.34 5.54 -4.02
N ALA A 12 -7.29 5.84 -3.14
CA ALA A 12 -8.68 5.45 -3.26
C ALA A 12 -9.65 6.60 -2.97
N GLY A 13 -10.74 6.66 -3.74
CA GLY A 13 -11.91 7.45 -3.39
C GLY A 13 -12.71 6.75 -2.30
N CYS A 14 -12.82 7.38 -1.13
CA CYS A 14 -13.60 6.88 0.00
C CYS A 14 -14.93 7.64 0.12
N GLN A 15 -16.03 6.92 0.31
CA GLN A 15 -17.38 7.48 0.40
C GLN A 15 -18.14 6.86 1.58
N TYR A 16 -18.78 7.70 2.38
CA TYR A 16 -19.69 7.29 3.45
C TYR A 16 -21.15 7.48 2.99
N LEU A 17 -21.94 6.41 2.97
CA LEU A 17 -23.31 6.40 2.47
C LEU A 17 -24.25 5.85 3.55
N VAL A 18 -25.17 6.65 4.07
CA VAL A 18 -26.22 6.15 4.99
C VAL A 18 -27.23 5.35 4.16
N ALA A 19 -27.17 4.02 4.26
CA ALA A 19 -28.02 3.10 3.49
C ALA A 19 -29.44 3.01 4.05
N SER A 20 -29.60 3.11 5.37
CA SER A 20 -30.91 3.17 6.03
C SER A 20 -30.81 3.81 7.41
N GLN A 21 -31.86 4.49 7.86
CA GLN A 21 -31.96 5.01 9.22
C GLN A 21 -33.40 4.95 9.72
N TRP A 22 -33.55 4.71 11.03
CA TRP A 22 -34.81 4.62 11.75
C TRP A 22 -34.68 5.35 13.10
N ASN A 23 -35.70 5.28 13.95
CA ASN A 23 -35.87 6.11 15.16
C ASN A 23 -34.55 6.45 15.90
N ASN A 24 -33.89 5.44 16.48
CA ASN A 24 -32.65 5.59 17.25
C ASN A 24 -31.45 4.85 16.61
N GLY A 25 -31.53 4.44 15.35
CA GLY A 25 -30.50 3.62 14.72
C GLY A 25 -30.28 3.90 13.25
N PHE A 26 -29.12 3.51 12.75
CA PHE A 26 -28.73 3.66 11.36
C PHE A 26 -27.86 2.51 10.89
N THR A 27 -27.88 2.28 9.58
CA THR A 27 -26.95 1.44 8.84
C THR A 27 -26.32 2.31 7.75
N ALA A 28 -24.99 2.35 7.70
CA ALA A 28 -24.23 3.00 6.66
C ALA A 28 -23.28 2.01 5.97
N THR A 29 -23.02 2.28 4.70
CA THR A 29 -22.05 1.57 3.86
C THR A 29 -20.90 2.53 3.59
N VAL A 30 -19.68 2.08 3.86
CA VAL A 30 -18.45 2.76 3.44
C VAL A 30 -17.93 2.07 2.18
N LYS A 31 -17.73 2.85 1.12
CA LYS A 31 -17.14 2.40 -0.14
C LYS A 31 -15.72 2.93 -0.26
N ILE A 32 -14.77 2.07 -0.57
CA ILE A 32 -13.38 2.41 -0.90
C ILE A 32 -13.11 1.95 -2.33
N THR A 33 -12.87 2.90 -3.24
CA THR A 33 -12.66 2.65 -4.67
C THR A 33 -11.23 3.00 -5.04
N ASN A 34 -10.39 2.04 -5.43
CA ASN A 34 -9.02 2.33 -5.85
C ASN A 34 -9.03 3.08 -7.20
N THR A 35 -8.78 4.38 -7.14
CA THR A 35 -8.69 5.30 -8.29
C THR A 35 -7.25 5.49 -8.79
N GLY A 36 -6.27 4.89 -8.10
CA GLY A 36 -4.87 4.89 -8.49
C GLY A 36 -4.54 3.81 -9.53
N THR A 37 -3.28 3.83 -9.98
CA THR A 37 -2.72 2.86 -10.94
C THR A 37 -2.02 1.66 -10.28
N SER A 38 -1.90 1.67 -8.94
CA SER A 38 -1.21 0.64 -8.15
C SER A 38 -2.19 -0.13 -7.27
N ALA A 39 -1.92 -1.43 -7.05
CA ALA A 39 -2.71 -2.24 -6.12
C ALA A 39 -2.44 -1.85 -4.65
N ILE A 40 -3.50 -1.54 -3.91
CA ILE A 40 -3.46 -1.28 -2.47
C ILE A 40 -3.35 -2.64 -1.77
N ASN A 41 -2.41 -2.82 -0.83
CA ASN A 41 -2.11 -4.11 -0.17
C ASN A 41 -2.25 -4.03 1.36
N GLY A 42 -3.39 -3.52 1.79
CA GLY A 42 -3.69 -3.11 3.16
C GLY A 42 -4.36 -1.74 3.12
N TRP A 43 -5.46 -1.59 3.84
CA TRP A 43 -6.16 -0.33 3.95
C TRP A 43 -6.63 -0.11 5.39
N ASP A 44 -6.58 1.15 5.76
CA ASP A 44 -6.96 1.69 7.05
C ASP A 44 -7.72 2.98 6.77
N VAL A 45 -8.87 3.13 7.41
CA VAL A 45 -9.69 4.33 7.33
C VAL A 45 -10.17 4.74 8.72
N ASN A 46 -10.08 6.03 9.02
CA ASN A 46 -10.52 6.59 10.29
C ASN A 46 -11.58 7.67 10.06
N TRP A 47 -12.51 7.80 11.00
CA TRP A 47 -13.48 8.88 11.00
C TRP A 47 -13.95 9.19 12.41
N GLN A 48 -14.57 10.35 12.57
CA GLN A 48 -15.18 10.79 13.82
C GLN A 48 -16.59 11.29 13.55
N TYR A 49 -17.52 11.04 14.47
CA TYR A 49 -18.82 11.71 14.48
C TYR A 49 -18.74 12.92 15.39
N ALA A 50 -19.25 14.06 14.96
CA ALA A 50 -19.40 15.23 15.82
C ALA A 50 -20.60 15.07 16.78
N GLY A 51 -21.65 14.35 16.37
CA GLY A 51 -22.84 14.11 17.18
C GLY A 51 -22.81 12.85 18.06
N ASP A 52 -23.98 12.48 18.57
CA ASP A 52 -24.20 11.31 19.44
C ASP A 52 -24.20 9.95 18.71
N ASN A 53 -23.80 9.91 17.44
CA ASN A 53 -23.80 8.69 16.64
C ASN A 53 -22.70 7.73 17.15
N ARG A 54 -23.07 6.50 17.48
CA ARG A 54 -22.16 5.47 17.99
C ARG A 54 -22.37 4.16 17.25
N ILE A 55 -21.27 3.59 16.74
CA ILE A 55 -21.30 2.30 16.05
C ILE A 55 -21.42 1.20 17.10
N THR A 56 -22.30 0.24 16.85
CA THR A 56 -22.57 -0.94 17.69
C THR A 56 -22.22 -2.24 16.98
N HIS A 57 -22.19 -2.23 15.64
CA HIS A 57 -21.83 -3.40 14.84
C HIS A 57 -21.15 -3.00 13.52
N SER A 58 -20.31 -3.87 13.00
CA SER A 58 -19.67 -3.71 11.69
C SER A 58 -19.49 -5.07 11.02
N TRP A 59 -19.53 -5.10 9.69
CA TRP A 59 -19.20 -6.28 8.88
C TRP A 59 -18.30 -5.90 7.71
N ASN A 60 -17.61 -6.89 7.17
CA ASN A 60 -16.59 -6.75 6.13
C ASN A 60 -15.36 -5.88 6.49
N ALA A 61 -15.25 -5.42 7.75
CA ALA A 61 -14.09 -4.69 8.26
C ALA A 61 -13.87 -4.99 9.74
N THR A 62 -12.63 -4.84 10.22
CA THR A 62 -12.31 -4.87 11.65
C THR A 62 -12.39 -3.44 12.19
N LEU A 63 -13.44 -3.13 12.95
CA LEU A 63 -13.64 -1.83 13.58
C LEU A 63 -12.98 -1.78 14.98
N GLY A 64 -12.32 -0.67 15.29
CA GLY A 64 -11.78 -0.35 16.61
C GLY A 64 -12.07 1.10 17.01
N GLY A 65 -11.79 1.42 18.27
CA GLY A 65 -12.04 2.74 18.86
C GLY A 65 -13.50 2.96 19.29
N THR A 66 -13.76 4.15 19.84
CA THR A 66 -15.08 4.54 20.39
C THR A 66 -15.36 6.03 20.11
N ASN A 67 -15.09 6.46 18.86
CA ASN A 67 -15.00 7.84 18.40
C ASN A 67 -13.70 8.56 18.87
N PRO A 68 -12.68 8.75 17.99
CA PRO A 68 -12.65 8.34 16.59
C PRO A 68 -12.76 6.82 16.43
N TYR A 69 -13.32 6.41 15.30
CA TYR A 69 -13.40 5.01 14.86
C TYR A 69 -12.34 4.76 13.80
N THR A 70 -11.79 3.54 13.81
CA THR A 70 -10.79 3.07 12.85
C THR A 70 -11.27 1.75 12.28
N ALA A 71 -11.39 1.63 10.96
CA ALA A 71 -11.70 0.38 10.29
C ALA A 71 -10.50 -0.09 9.46
N THR A 72 -10.11 -1.34 9.68
CA THR A 72 -8.98 -1.98 9.00
C THR A 72 -9.44 -3.18 8.18
N ASN A 73 -8.65 -3.51 7.16
CA ASN A 73 -8.93 -4.61 6.27
C ASN A 73 -8.99 -5.98 6.98
N LEU A 74 -9.81 -6.88 6.46
CA LEU A 74 -9.75 -8.31 6.73
C LEU A 74 -8.73 -8.97 5.77
N SER A 75 -8.36 -10.23 6.03
CA SER A 75 -7.37 -10.93 5.20
C SER A 75 -7.80 -11.10 3.74
N TRP A 76 -9.11 -11.20 3.47
CA TRP A 76 -9.67 -11.48 2.14
C TRP A 76 -9.95 -10.22 1.30
N ASN A 77 -10.15 -9.05 1.91
CA ASN A 77 -10.31 -7.76 1.21
C ASN A 77 -9.11 -6.84 1.41
N ARG A 78 -7.94 -7.39 1.79
CA ARG A 78 -6.69 -6.66 1.96
C ARG A 78 -6.22 -6.00 0.65
N THR A 79 -6.33 -6.71 -0.47
CA THR A 79 -5.78 -6.28 -1.75
C THR A 79 -6.87 -5.68 -2.64
N ILE A 80 -6.76 -4.40 -2.98
CA ILE A 80 -7.67 -3.69 -3.88
C ILE A 80 -6.89 -3.34 -5.16
N GLN A 81 -7.19 -4.01 -6.26
CA GLN A 81 -6.59 -3.72 -7.57
C GLN A 81 -7.03 -2.34 -8.12
N PRO A 82 -6.29 -1.73 -9.07
CA PRO A 82 -6.74 -0.53 -9.76
C PRO A 82 -8.17 -0.67 -10.31
N ASN A 83 -9.00 0.35 -10.11
CA ASN A 83 -10.43 0.39 -10.45
C ASN A 83 -11.33 -0.63 -9.69
N GLN A 84 -10.81 -1.40 -8.73
CA GLN A 84 -11.66 -2.21 -7.85
C GLN A 84 -12.28 -1.35 -6.74
N SER A 85 -13.48 -1.76 -6.32
CA SER A 85 -14.17 -1.20 -5.16
C SER A 85 -14.36 -2.28 -4.10
N ILE A 86 -14.22 -1.91 -2.84
CA ILE A 86 -14.69 -2.70 -1.71
C ILE A 86 -15.71 -1.89 -0.92
N GLU A 87 -16.62 -2.59 -0.27
CA GLU A 87 -17.68 -2.00 0.53
C GLU A 87 -17.79 -2.75 1.87
N PHE A 88 -17.80 -1.98 2.96
CA PHE A 88 -18.04 -2.49 4.30
C PHE A 88 -19.20 -1.74 4.96
N GLY A 89 -19.88 -2.40 5.89
CA GLY A 89 -21.06 -1.83 6.53
C GLY A 89 -20.85 -1.61 8.02
N VAL A 90 -21.44 -0.53 8.51
CA VAL A 90 -21.51 -0.19 9.93
C VAL A 90 -22.96 0.04 10.34
N GLN A 91 -23.32 -0.46 11.50
CA GLN A 91 -24.60 -0.23 12.15
C GLN A 91 -24.36 0.43 13.49
N GLY A 92 -25.19 1.40 13.85
CA GLY A 92 -25.04 2.16 15.08
C GLY A 92 -26.35 2.70 15.60
N SER A 93 -26.28 3.25 16.81
CA SER A 93 -27.30 4.12 17.37
C SER A 93 -27.05 5.56 16.95
N LYS A 94 -28.13 6.30 16.72
CA LYS A 94 -28.11 7.75 16.49
C LYS A 94 -29.01 8.47 17.48
N GLY A 95 -28.76 9.76 17.68
CA GLY A 95 -29.65 10.66 18.43
C GLY A 95 -30.95 10.97 17.68
N ALA A 96 -31.66 11.99 18.16
CA ALA A 96 -32.91 12.46 17.54
C ALA A 96 -32.72 13.03 16.12
N ALA A 97 -31.53 13.54 15.79
CA ALA A 97 -31.17 14.02 14.47
C ALA A 97 -31.06 12.89 13.43
N ALA A 98 -30.91 13.25 12.15
CA ALA A 98 -30.52 12.30 11.11
C ALA A 98 -29.10 11.76 11.35
N ALA A 99 -28.79 10.58 10.80
CA ALA A 99 -27.45 10.03 10.82
C ALA A 99 -26.47 10.98 10.09
N GLU A 100 -25.35 11.28 10.75
CA GLU A 100 -24.30 12.15 10.22
C GLU A 100 -23.48 11.41 9.15
N ILE A 101 -23.03 12.15 8.14
CA ILE A 101 -22.10 11.66 7.11
C ILE A 101 -20.73 12.27 7.46
N PRO A 102 -19.88 11.55 8.23
CA PRO A 102 -18.55 12.03 8.56
C PRO A 102 -17.63 11.99 7.33
N VAL A 103 -16.61 12.84 7.34
CA VAL A 103 -15.49 12.70 6.40
C VAL A 103 -14.70 11.45 6.79
N ILE A 104 -14.35 10.64 5.79
CA ILE A 104 -13.47 9.49 5.96
C ILE A 104 -12.04 9.91 5.62
N ASN A 105 -11.17 9.82 6.60
CA ASN A 105 -9.73 9.97 6.49
C ASN A 105 -9.06 8.59 6.52
N GLY A 106 -7.76 8.54 6.31
CA GLY A 106 -6.94 7.33 6.37
C GLY A 106 -5.95 7.22 5.23
N THR A 107 -5.00 6.30 5.37
CA THR A 107 -3.84 6.14 4.46
C THR A 107 -4.19 5.94 2.97
N VAL A 108 -5.40 5.49 2.66
CA VAL A 108 -5.90 5.30 1.29
C VAL A 108 -6.83 6.42 0.81
N CYS A 109 -7.47 7.15 1.74
CA CYS A 109 -8.50 8.15 1.47
C CYS A 109 -7.91 9.57 1.41
N ASP A 110 -7.02 9.90 2.35
CA ASP A 110 -6.23 11.10 2.27
C ASP A 110 -5.24 10.96 1.12
N ALA A 111 -5.21 11.97 0.25
CA ALA A 111 -4.18 12.05 -0.75
C ALA A 111 -2.82 12.11 -0.08
N ALA A 112 -1.89 11.28 -0.55
CA ALA A 112 -0.50 11.46 -0.23
C ALA A 112 -0.08 12.84 -0.73
N THR A 113 0.03 13.79 0.20
CA THR A 113 0.89 14.93 0.00
C THR A 113 2.28 14.35 -0.21
N THR A 114 2.84 14.52 -1.41
CA THR A 114 4.11 13.91 -1.82
C THR A 114 5.27 14.46 -0.99
N SER A 115 5.42 13.94 0.22
CA SER A 115 6.64 13.97 1.00
C SER A 115 7.43 12.72 0.63
N SER A 116 8.17 12.82 -0.47
CA SER A 116 9.12 11.79 -0.91
C SER A 116 10.29 11.68 0.08
N SER A 117 10.09 11.01 1.21
CA SER A 117 11.15 10.36 1.98
C SER A 117 11.21 8.90 1.50
N SER A 118 12.04 8.57 0.51
CA SER A 118 13.52 8.69 0.53
C SER A 118 14.16 7.95 1.72
N ALA A 119 13.66 6.75 2.01
CA ALA A 119 14.52 5.60 2.32
C ALA A 119 14.31 4.62 1.16
N ALA A 120 15.24 4.51 0.20
CA ALA A 120 16.43 3.68 0.30
C ALA A 120 16.08 2.26 0.81
N SER A 121 16.20 1.19 0.01
CA SER A 121 17.22 0.98 -1.01
C SER A 121 16.68 0.59 -2.39
N SER A 122 17.11 1.34 -3.40
CA SER A 122 16.91 0.99 -4.81
C SER A 122 17.88 -0.10 -5.27
N VAL A 123 17.35 -1.10 -5.98
CA VAL A 123 18.00 -1.91 -7.04
C VAL A 123 19.40 -2.50 -6.81
N ALA A 124 19.44 -3.83 -6.67
CA ALA A 124 20.21 -4.73 -7.54
C ALA A 124 19.74 -6.18 -7.34
N SER A 125 19.68 -7.07 -8.33
CA SER A 125 19.59 -6.91 -9.79
C SER A 125 19.12 -8.23 -10.38
N SER A 126 18.64 -8.17 -11.62
CA SER A 126 18.23 -9.24 -12.52
C SER A 126 18.92 -10.61 -12.40
N ILE A 127 18.10 -11.65 -12.57
CA ILE A 127 18.45 -12.97 -13.12
C ILE A 127 19.62 -12.98 -14.13
N ALA A 128 20.70 -13.73 -13.85
CA ALA A 128 21.50 -14.49 -14.84
C ALA A 128 22.61 -15.34 -14.19
N SER A 129 22.41 -16.66 -14.20
CA SER A 129 23.35 -17.74 -14.54
C SER A 129 24.89 -17.50 -14.59
N SER A 130 25.61 -18.32 -13.79
CA SER A 130 26.77 -19.17 -14.20
C SER A 130 28.26 -18.76 -13.96
N VAL A 131 29.00 -19.77 -13.44
CA VAL A 131 30.46 -20.07 -13.45
C VAL A 131 31.44 -19.32 -12.51
N ALA A 132 32.41 -20.09 -11.94
CA ALA A 132 33.45 -19.70 -10.96
C ALA A 132 34.84 -19.44 -11.60
N PRO A 133 35.93 -19.11 -10.85
CA PRO A 133 36.74 -20.18 -10.20
C PRO A 133 37.54 -19.85 -8.90
N SER A 134 37.79 -20.93 -8.12
CA SER A 134 39.01 -21.31 -7.36
C SER A 134 39.82 -20.37 -6.44
N SER A 135 39.94 -20.78 -5.16
CA SER A 135 41.23 -21.07 -4.48
C SER A 135 41.02 -21.94 -3.22
N THR A 136 41.95 -22.86 -2.94
CA THR A 136 41.92 -23.94 -1.92
C THR A 136 42.73 -23.57 -0.65
N PRO A 137 42.84 -24.42 0.42
CA PRO A 137 42.27 -25.76 0.69
C PRO A 137 41.23 -25.72 1.85
N ALA A 138 40.81 -26.77 2.58
CA ALA A 138 41.14 -28.20 2.73
C ALA A 138 39.90 -28.93 3.36
N SER A 139 39.77 -30.26 3.52
CA SER A 139 40.48 -31.45 3.00
C SER A 139 39.64 -32.72 3.28
N SER A 140 39.82 -33.80 2.50
CA SER A 140 39.26 -35.17 2.71
C SER A 140 37.71 -35.29 2.64
N SER A 141 37.08 -36.19 1.85
CA SER A 141 37.50 -37.54 1.43
C SER A 141 36.79 -38.06 0.17
N LYS A 142 37.52 -38.83 -0.66
CA LYS A 142 37.09 -39.97 -1.54
C LYS A 142 35.99 -39.81 -2.62
N ALA A 143 36.45 -39.95 -3.88
CA ALA A 143 35.91 -40.81 -4.98
C ALA A 143 34.55 -40.45 -5.65
N SER A 144 34.35 -40.47 -6.98
CA SER A 144 35.22 -40.75 -8.17
C SER A 144 34.58 -40.24 -9.49
N SER A 145 35.41 -39.92 -10.51
CA SER A 145 35.12 -39.91 -11.99
C SER A 145 34.09 -38.88 -12.58
N SER A 146 34.22 -38.23 -13.76
CA SER A 146 35.30 -38.06 -14.77
C SER A 146 34.94 -37.00 -15.86
N LEU A 147 35.84 -36.05 -16.20
CA LEU A 147 36.03 -35.32 -17.51
C LEU A 147 34.86 -34.39 -18.03
N VAL A 148 35.01 -33.27 -18.79
CA VAL A 148 36.11 -32.67 -19.61
C VAL A 148 35.98 -31.11 -19.82
N ALA A 149 37.13 -30.44 -20.02
CA ALA A 149 37.51 -29.14 -20.67
C ALA A 149 36.59 -27.89 -20.97
N ALA A 150 37.24 -26.71 -20.85
CA ALA A 150 37.29 -25.54 -21.78
C ALA A 150 36.68 -24.15 -21.37
N ALA A 151 37.39 -23.08 -21.77
CA ALA A 151 37.39 -21.70 -21.30
C ALA A 151 36.37 -20.71 -21.94
N GLY A 152 36.25 -19.49 -21.38
CA GLY A 152 35.59 -18.34 -22.05
C GLY A 152 35.43 -17.07 -21.20
N THR A 153 36.21 -16.02 -21.49
CA THR A 153 36.14 -14.67 -20.88
C THR A 153 35.38 -13.68 -21.75
N TRP A 154 34.50 -12.83 -21.19
CA TRP A 154 34.15 -11.53 -21.79
C TRP A 154 33.77 -10.48 -20.73
N GLY A 155 34.52 -9.37 -20.71
CA GLY A 155 34.11 -8.12 -20.08
C GLY A 155 34.43 -6.98 -21.04
N LEU A 156 33.46 -6.12 -21.35
CA LEU A 156 33.64 -5.00 -22.28
C LEU A 156 33.23 -3.68 -21.63
N ASN A 157 34.28 -2.89 -21.34
CA ASN A 157 34.26 -1.46 -21.09
C ASN A 157 33.53 -0.71 -22.23
N SER A 158 32.80 0.35 -21.90
CA SER A 158 32.52 1.44 -22.86
C SER A 158 32.20 2.78 -22.17
N SER A 159 33.03 3.77 -22.52
CA SER A 159 32.66 5.19 -22.67
C SER A 159 32.52 6.05 -21.40
N ALA A 160 33.65 6.61 -20.98
CA ALA A 160 33.75 7.72 -20.04
C ALA A 160 33.27 9.06 -20.63
N SER A 161 32.72 9.93 -19.77
CA SER A 161 32.58 11.41 -19.85
C SER A 161 32.04 11.86 -18.48
N TYR A 162 32.58 12.81 -17.70
CA TYR A 162 33.38 14.01 -18.00
C TYR A 162 34.38 14.38 -16.86
N LEU A 163 35.49 15.02 -17.26
CA LEU A 163 36.21 16.17 -16.66
C LEU A 163 36.35 16.34 -15.12
N ASN A 164 37.59 16.52 -14.65
CA ASN A 164 38.03 17.85 -14.17
C ASN A 164 39.55 18.08 -14.24
N PHE A 165 39.97 19.35 -14.22
CA PHE A 165 41.35 19.83 -14.42
C PHE A 165 42.11 20.05 -13.10
N VAL A 166 43.44 19.89 -13.14
CA VAL A 166 44.40 20.67 -12.33
C VAL A 166 45.59 21.05 -13.23
N THR A 167 46.09 22.27 -13.07
CA THR A 167 47.22 22.88 -13.83
C THR A 167 48.58 22.30 -13.47
#